data_AF-A0A820WBB0-F1
#
_entry.id   AF-A0A820WBB0-F1
#
_cell.length_a   1.000
_cell.length_b   1.000
_cell.length_c   1.000
_cell.angle_alpha   90.00
_cell.angle_beta   90.00
_cell.angle_gamma   90.00
#
_symmetry.space_group_name_H-M   'P 1'
#
loop_
_entity.id
_entity.type
_entity.pdbx_description
1 polymer ?
#
loop_
_entity_poly.entity_id
_entity_poly.type
_entity_poly.pdbx_seq_one_letter_code
_entity_poly.pdbx_strand_id
1 'polypeptide(L)'
;KTKQERWENRWSKMKGEFNDFELLCNLLRQHTRQCEHDLTSISILSPMNDVNRNLNELDQSFMYSQLLKDILLKIEYNTNAKQKLVGYCLELYQNNETELAVINEFQESCHLHTPI
;
A
#
# COMPACT_ATOMS: atom_id res chain seq x y z
N LYS A 1 35.31 3.88 11.75
CA LYS A 1 34.42 4.66 10.86
C LYS A 1 34.75 4.31 9.42
N THR A 2 34.02 3.34 8.87
CA THR A 2 34.19 2.82 7.52
C THR A 2 33.63 3.82 6.50
N LYS A 3 34.24 3.87 5.30
CA LYS A 3 34.00 4.88 4.24
C LYS A 3 32.54 5.02 3.78
N GLN A 4 31.68 4.06 4.12
CA GLN A 4 30.27 3.97 3.72
C GLN A 4 29.42 5.15 4.23
N GLU A 5 29.66 5.63 5.45
CA GLU A 5 28.91 6.74 6.06
C GLU A 5 29.09 8.11 5.34
N ARG A 6 30.08 8.26 4.46
CA ARG A 6 30.39 9.57 3.84
C ARG A 6 29.54 9.93 2.62
N TRP A 7 28.87 8.97 1.98
CA TRP A 7 28.20 9.19 0.68
C TRP A 7 26.69 9.33 0.80
N GLU A 8 26.08 8.56 1.69
CA GLU A 8 24.63 8.59 1.98
C GLU A 8 24.16 9.98 2.41
N ASN A 9 25.03 10.75 3.09
CA ASN A 9 24.72 12.10 3.55
C ASN A 9 24.93 13.18 2.46
N ARG A 10 25.62 12.87 1.36
CA ARG A 10 25.96 13.84 0.31
C ARG A 10 25.03 13.78 -0.90
N TRP A 11 24.37 12.64 -1.11
CA TRP A 11 23.51 12.41 -2.27
C TRP A 11 22.24 11.66 -1.84
N SER A 12 21.18 12.41 -1.56
CA SER A 12 19.86 11.85 -1.18
C SER A 12 19.23 10.95 -2.24
N LYS A 13 19.71 11.03 -3.49
CA LYS A 13 19.26 10.20 -4.62
C LYS A 13 20.01 8.87 -4.76
N MET A 14 21.13 8.67 -4.06
CA MET A 14 21.86 7.40 -4.11
C MET A 14 21.35 6.45 -3.04
N LYS A 15 20.77 5.32 -3.47
CA LYS A 15 20.21 4.28 -2.60
C LYS A 15 21.29 3.38 -1.98
N GLY A 16 22.50 3.35 -2.55
CA GLY A 16 23.63 2.56 -2.05
C GLY A 16 24.73 2.37 -3.10
N GLU A 17 25.87 1.86 -2.66
CA GLU A 17 26.97 1.38 -3.51
C GLU A 17 26.94 -0.15 -3.51
N PHE A 18 26.85 -0.75 -4.70
CA PHE A 18 26.70 -2.20 -4.85
C PHE A 18 28.00 -2.80 -5.40
N ASN A 19 28.70 -3.56 -4.57
CA ASN A 19 29.92 -4.28 -4.94
C ASN A 19 29.64 -5.71 -5.44
N ASP A 20 28.38 -6.14 -5.34
CA ASP A 20 27.92 -7.46 -5.75
C ASP A 20 26.79 -7.30 -6.77
N PHE A 21 26.98 -7.95 -7.92
CA PHE A 21 26.02 -7.93 -9.02
C PHE A 21 24.70 -8.62 -8.63
N GLU A 22 24.75 -9.67 -7.81
CA GLU A 22 23.56 -10.39 -7.38
C GLU A 22 22.71 -9.53 -6.42
N LEU A 23 23.34 -8.80 -5.50
CA LEU A 23 22.67 -7.83 -4.64
C LEU A 23 21.97 -6.73 -5.45
N LEU A 24 22.62 -6.22 -6.49
CA LEU A 24 22.02 -5.24 -7.40
C LEU A 24 20.79 -5.82 -8.12
N CYS A 25 20.90 -7.02 -8.70
CA CYS A 25 19.80 -7.66 -9.41
C CYS A 25 18.60 -7.93 -8.50
N ASN A 26 18.83 -8.39 -7.26
CA ASN A 26 17.77 -8.64 -6.30
C ASN A 26 17.08 -7.35 -5.88
N LEU A 27 17.85 -6.28 -5.61
CA LEU A 27 17.28 -4.99 -5.25
C LEU A 27 16.46 -4.39 -6.41
N LEU A 28 16.96 -4.48 -7.65
CA LEU A 28 16.23 -4.02 -8.83
C LEU A 28 14.90 -4.78 -8.99
N ARG A 29 14.92 -6.11 -8.87
CA ARG A 29 13.68 -6.92 -8.92
C ARG A 29 12.69 -6.53 -7.84
N GLN A 30 13.16 -6.30 -6.61
CA GLN A 30 12.32 -5.85 -5.51
C GLN A 30 11.68 -4.48 -5.82
N HIS A 31 12.46 -3.54 -6.33
CA HIS A 31 11.95 -2.22 -6.71
C HIS A 31 10.98 -2.25 -7.88
N THR A 32 11.22 -3.09 -8.89
CA THR A 32 10.28 -3.27 -10.00
C THR A 32 8.95 -3.83 -9.50
N ARG A 33 8.96 -4.86 -8.67
CA ARG A 33 7.74 -5.45 -8.08
C ARG A 33 7.00 -4.44 -7.20
N GLN A 34 7.72 -3.68 -6.37
CA GLN A 34 7.12 -2.63 -5.57
C GLN A 34 6.49 -1.54 -6.44
N CYS A 35 7.16 -1.13 -7.52
CA CYS A 35 6.62 -0.15 -8.46
C CYS A 35 5.35 -0.66 -9.15
N GLU A 36 5.31 -1.94 -9.54
CA GLU A 36 4.10 -2.56 -10.12
C GLU A 36 2.94 -2.56 -9.12
N HIS A 37 3.22 -2.88 -7.86
CA HIS A 37 2.23 -2.81 -6.79
C HIS A 37 1.76 -1.37 -6.51
N ASP A 38 2.68 -0.41 -6.38
CA ASP A 38 2.38 0.99 -6.10
C ASP A 38 1.65 1.68 -7.27
N LEU A 39 1.89 1.23 -8.51
CA LEU A 39 1.18 1.69 -9.71
C LEU A 39 -0.16 0.98 -9.92
N THR A 40 -0.51 0.00 -9.07
CA THR A 40 -1.82 -0.63 -9.14
C THR A 40 -2.88 0.42 -8.81
N SER A 41 -3.64 0.81 -9.84
CA SER A 41 -4.68 1.82 -9.70
C SER A 41 -5.79 1.29 -8.81
N ILE A 42 -6.04 1.96 -7.68
CA ILE A 42 -7.21 1.72 -6.85
C ILE A 42 -8.37 2.48 -7.49
N SER A 43 -9.26 1.78 -8.21
CA SER A 43 -10.50 2.35 -8.70
C SER A 43 -11.62 2.08 -7.71
N ILE A 44 -12.08 3.14 -7.02
CA ILE A 44 -13.22 3.06 -6.10
C ILE A 44 -14.55 3.24 -6.85
N LEU A 45 -14.48 3.79 -8.06
CA LEU A 45 -15.63 3.95 -8.94
C LEU A 45 -15.82 2.67 -9.76
N SER A 46 -17.08 2.24 -9.89
CA SER A 46 -17.43 1.08 -10.71
C SER A 46 -17.25 1.42 -12.20
N PRO A 47 -16.45 0.66 -12.96
CA PRO A 47 -16.27 0.91 -14.39
C PRO A 47 -17.51 0.59 -15.23
N MET A 48 -18.55 -0.05 -14.65
CA MET A 48 -19.61 -0.70 -15.43
C MET A 48 -20.78 0.22 -15.83
N ASN A 49 -20.97 1.39 -15.21
CA ASN A 49 -22.22 2.17 -15.36
C ASN A 49 -22.07 3.62 -15.87
N ASP A 50 -20.86 4.11 -16.13
CA ASP A 50 -20.60 5.57 -16.17
C ASP A 50 -20.17 6.15 -17.52
N VAL A 51 -20.51 5.52 -18.64
CA VAL A 51 -20.31 6.15 -19.97
C VAL A 51 -21.21 7.40 -20.15
N ASN A 52 -22.19 7.62 -19.26
CA ASN A 52 -23.16 8.71 -19.35
C ASN A 52 -23.30 9.55 -18.07
N ARG A 53 -22.43 9.38 -17.05
CA ARG A 53 -22.51 10.21 -15.85
C ARG A 53 -21.81 11.54 -16.06
N ASN A 54 -22.54 12.61 -15.73
CA ASN A 54 -22.07 13.97 -15.78
C ASN A 54 -20.94 14.11 -14.75
N LEU A 55 -19.69 14.35 -15.19
CA LEU A 55 -18.51 14.53 -14.32
C LEU A 55 -18.66 15.67 -13.30
N ASN A 56 -19.69 16.51 -13.47
CA ASN A 56 -20.07 17.57 -12.53
C ASN A 56 -20.92 17.07 -11.34
N GLU A 57 -21.45 15.85 -11.40
CA GLU A 57 -22.06 15.18 -10.26
C GLU A 57 -20.96 14.43 -9.50
N LEU A 58 -20.59 14.97 -8.34
CA LEU A 58 -19.61 14.33 -7.48
C LEU A 58 -20.21 13.01 -7.00
N ASP A 59 -19.72 11.89 -7.52
CA ASP A 59 -20.17 10.55 -7.10
C ASP A 59 -20.04 10.48 -5.57
N GLN A 60 -21.09 10.08 -4.88
CA GLN A 60 -21.06 9.91 -3.42
C GLN A 60 -19.91 9.01 -2.99
N SER A 61 -19.56 8.02 -3.82
CA SER A 61 -18.40 7.15 -3.66
C SER A 61 -17.09 7.93 -3.60
N PHE A 62 -16.95 9.00 -4.39
CA PHE A 62 -15.79 9.89 -4.31
C PHE A 62 -15.73 10.59 -2.94
N MET A 63 -16.85 11.14 -2.46
CA MET A 63 -16.89 11.77 -1.13
C MET A 63 -16.58 10.79 0.00
N TYR A 64 -17.14 9.57 -0.05
CA TYR A 64 -16.84 8.52 0.92
C TYR A 64 -15.38 8.07 0.86
N SER A 65 -14.80 7.96 -0.34
CA SER A 65 -13.39 7.63 -0.49
C SER A 65 -12.45 8.68 0.10
N GLN A 66 -12.76 9.96 -0.12
CA GLN A 66 -11.97 11.06 0.41
C GLN A 66 -12.05 11.09 1.94
N LEU A 67 -13.25 10.88 2.49
CA LEU A 67 -13.45 10.80 3.93
C LEU A 67 -12.70 9.60 4.54
N LEU A 68 -12.79 8.43 3.92
CA LEU A 68 -12.07 7.23 4.34
C LEU A 68 -10.56 7.46 4.35
N LYS A 69 -10.00 8.02 3.27
CA LYS A 69 -8.58 8.37 3.17
C LYS A 69 -8.16 9.34 4.27
N ASP A 70 -8.94 10.39 4.50
CA ASP A 70 -8.64 11.38 5.54
C ASP A 70 -8.67 10.77 6.95
N ILE A 71 -9.59 9.84 7.22
CA ILE A 71 -9.65 9.10 8.49
C ILE A 71 -8.42 8.21 8.64
N LEU A 72 -8.10 7.40 7.62
CA LEU A 72 -6.97 6.47 7.66
C LEU A 72 -5.63 7.19 7.87
N LEU A 73 -5.43 8.37 7.26
CA LEU A 73 -4.21 9.17 7.42
C LEU A 73 -4.10 9.88 8.77
N LYS A 74 -5.23 10.16 9.43
CA LYS A 74 -5.26 10.86 10.72
C LYS A 74 -5.28 9.92 11.92
N ILE A 75 -5.64 8.65 11.72
CA ILE A 75 -5.60 7.65 12.77
C ILE A 75 -4.14 7.40 13.16
N GLU A 76 -3.84 7.50 14.44
CA GLU A 76 -2.54 7.08 14.96
C GLU A 76 -2.35 5.59 14.70
N TYR A 77 -1.24 5.25 14.03
CA TYR A 77 -0.91 3.86 13.79
C TYR A 77 -0.68 3.14 15.13
N ASN A 78 -1.56 2.19 15.43
CA ASN A 78 -1.43 1.33 16.57
C ASN A 78 -1.41 -0.11 16.06
N THR A 79 -0.41 -0.90 16.46
CA THR A 79 -0.29 -2.31 16.10
C THR A 79 -1.56 -3.11 16.42
N ASN A 80 -2.31 -2.70 17.45
CA ASN A 80 -3.60 -3.28 17.83
C ASN A 80 -4.74 -2.88 16.87
N ALA A 81 -4.68 -1.69 16.25
CA ALA A 81 -5.73 -1.24 15.32
C ALA A 81 -5.82 -2.14 14.09
N LYS A 82 -4.66 -2.58 13.55
CA LYS A 82 -4.61 -3.57 12.47
C LYS A 82 -5.29 -4.87 12.86
N GLN A 83 -4.95 -5.42 14.03
CA GLN A 83 -5.53 -6.68 14.51
C GLN A 83 -7.05 -6.57 14.71
N LYS A 84 -7.53 -5.43 15.23
CA LYS A 84 -8.97 -5.16 15.38
C LYS A 84 -9.69 -5.08 14.03
N LEU A 85 -9.09 -4.41 13.04
CA LEU A 85 -9.65 -4.34 11.70
C LEU A 85 -9.75 -5.72 11.07
N VAL A 86 -8.67 -6.51 11.16
CA VAL A 86 -8.64 -7.89 10.66
C VAL A 86 -9.70 -8.74 11.35
N GLY A 87 -9.79 -8.70 12.69
CA GLY A 87 -10.78 -9.46 13.44
C GLY A 87 -12.21 -9.09 13.03
N TYR A 88 -12.50 -7.81 12.90
CA TYR A 88 -13.80 -7.33 12.41
C TYR A 88 -14.11 -7.85 10.99
N CYS A 89 -13.16 -7.79 10.07
CA CYS A 89 -13.36 -8.29 8.70
C CYS A 89 -13.55 -9.81 8.65
N LEU A 90 -12.80 -10.58 9.44
CA LEU A 90 -12.95 -12.04 9.51
C LEU A 90 -14.35 -12.43 10.00
N GLU A 91 -14.89 -11.72 11.00
CA GLU A 91 -16.27 -11.94 11.46
C GLU A 91 -17.30 -11.56 10.38
N LEU A 92 -17.10 -10.43 9.71
CA LEU A 92 -18.02 -9.93 8.68
C LEU A 92 -18.07 -10.85 7.45
N TYR A 93 -16.93 -11.41 7.06
CA TYR A 93 -16.76 -12.22 5.85
C TYR A 93 -16.53 -13.71 6.12
N GLN A 94 -16.92 -14.21 7.29
CA GLN A 94 -16.71 -15.60 7.73
C GLN A 94 -17.15 -16.70 6.73
N ASN A 95 -18.06 -16.38 5.80
CA ASN A 95 -18.58 -17.31 4.78
C ASN A 95 -18.14 -16.96 3.35
N ASN A 96 -17.15 -16.09 3.17
CA ASN A 96 -16.67 -15.66 1.86
C ASN A 96 -15.17 -15.96 1.71
N GLU A 97 -14.86 -17.14 1.16
CA GLU A 97 -13.48 -17.62 1.00
C GLU A 97 -12.57 -16.65 0.23
N THR A 98 -13.11 -15.94 -0.77
CA THR A 98 -12.36 -14.96 -1.55
C THR A 98 -11.92 -13.78 -0.68
N GLU A 99 -12.84 -13.22 0.10
CA GLU A 99 -12.53 -12.10 1.00
C GLU A 99 -11.63 -12.55 2.14
N LEU A 100 -11.82 -13.76 2.67
CA LEU A 100 -10.93 -14.32 3.68
C LEU A 100 -9.48 -14.47 3.17
N ALA A 101 -9.29 -14.85 1.91
CA ALA A 101 -7.96 -14.89 1.31
C ALA A 101 -7.31 -13.50 1.24
N VAL A 102 -8.07 -12.48 0.84
CA VAL A 102 -7.60 -11.07 0.81
C VAL A 102 -7.27 -10.55 2.21
N ILE A 103 -8.11 -10.86 3.20
CA ILE A 103 -7.88 -10.45 4.59
C ILE A 103 -6.62 -11.09 5.16
N ASN A 104 -6.38 -12.37 4.86
CA ASN A 104 -5.16 -13.08 5.27
C ASN A 104 -3.91 -12.49 4.61
N GLU A 105 -3.97 -12.20 3.30
CA GLU A 105 -2.87 -11.53 2.59
C GLU A 105 -2.56 -10.16 3.21
N PHE A 106 -3.59 -9.35 3.50
CA PHE A 106 -3.43 -8.07 4.19
C PHE A 106 -2.79 -8.21 5.58
N GLN A 107 -3.20 -9.24 6.35
CA GLN A 107 -2.62 -9.51 7.66
C GLN A 107 -1.12 -9.82 7.57
N GLU A 108 -0.70 -10.62 6.59
CA GLU A 108 0.69 -11.06 6.44
C GLU A 108 1.60 -9.98 5.82
N SER A 109 1.14 -9.31 4.76
CA SER A 109 1.96 -8.38 3.95
C SER A 109 2.20 -7.01 4.60
N CYS A 110 1.25 -6.50 5.38
CA CYS A 110 1.27 -5.13 5.89
C CYS A 110 2.41 -4.87 6.92
N HIS A 111 3.11 -5.91 7.42
CA HIS A 111 4.29 -5.75 8.28
C HIS A 111 5.59 -5.43 7.53
N LEU A 112 5.65 -5.65 6.22
CA LEU A 112 6.86 -5.44 5.40
C LEU A 112 7.05 -3.98 4.97
N HIS A 113 6.02 -3.15 5.14
CA HIS A 113 6.04 -1.75 4.74
C HIS A 113 6.05 -0.88 5.99
N THR A 114 7.17 -0.17 6.19
CA THR A 114 7.24 0.88 7.21
C THR A 114 6.19 1.95 6.88
N PRO A 115 5.42 2.46 7.85
CA PRO A 115 4.56 3.62 7.60
C PRO A 115 5.43 4.76 7.05
N ILE A 116 5.00 5.36 5.94
CA ILE A 116 5.68 6.48 5.26
C ILE A 116 5.61 7.72 6.14
#